data_AF-A0A9P7EPX2-F1
#
_entry.id   AF-A0A9P7EPX2-F1
#
_cell.length_a   1.000
_cell.length_b   1.000
_cell.length_c   1.000
_cell.angle_alpha   90.00
_cell.angle_beta   90.00
_cell.angle_gamma   90.00
#
_symmetry.space_group_name_H-M   'P 1'
#
loop_
_entity.id
_entity.type
_entity.pdbx_description
1 polymer ?
#
loop_
_entity_poly.entity_id
_entity_poly.type
_entity_poly.pdbx_seq_one_letter_code
_entity_poly.pdbx_strand_id
1 'polypeptide(L)'
;MPRQGPKSWTALEEEVFLQSQLPAYIACQATKVYHNFWNATIHKFLSRWPERARLTDIPQEGELSDIQKSCVAQAILKQQSAIKNWFRWRTNVARLARSGRSHGVLRLDTTLAGDEMRGTRAPQEVEIYSQMHYEGRVKAEADALIASETVTSRGDKLSMRRIVTCDKYAKEPEEIKAE
;
A
#
# COMPACT_ATOMS: atom_id res chain seq x y z
N MET A 1 -3.35 -24.62 -7.38
CA MET A 1 -4.01 -23.84 -6.31
C MET A 1 -4.09 -22.39 -6.75
N PRO A 2 -5.28 -21.83 -7.04
CA PRO A 2 -5.39 -20.40 -7.32
C PRO A 2 -5.04 -19.62 -6.05
N ARG A 3 -4.09 -18.70 -6.14
CA ARG A 3 -3.79 -17.78 -5.05
C ARG A 3 -4.99 -16.87 -4.86
N GLN A 4 -5.83 -17.14 -3.86
CA GLN A 4 -6.83 -16.18 -3.42
C GLN A 4 -6.06 -14.93 -2.97
N GLY A 5 -6.22 -13.83 -3.71
CA GLY A 5 -5.77 -12.53 -3.23
C GLY A 5 -6.43 -12.22 -1.89
N PRO A 6 -5.87 -11.28 -1.09
CA PRO A 6 -6.46 -10.91 0.18
C PRO A 6 -7.93 -10.57 -0.04
N LYS A 7 -8.81 -11.26 0.70
CA LYS A 7 -10.27 -11.10 0.63
C LYS A 7 -10.58 -9.62 0.81
N SER A 8 -11.11 -8.97 -0.23
CA SER A 8 -11.50 -7.56 -0.15
C SER A 8 -12.51 -7.41 0.99
N TRP A 9 -12.32 -6.39 1.82
CA TRP A 9 -13.23 -6.11 2.92
C TRP A 9 -14.53 -5.46 2.41
N THR A 10 -14.54 -4.92 1.19
CA THR A 10 -15.72 -4.36 0.52
C THR A 10 -16.35 -5.35 -0.45
N ALA A 11 -17.68 -5.37 -0.48
CA ALA A 11 -18.42 -5.98 -1.59
C ALA A 11 -18.18 -5.20 -2.90
N LEU A 12 -18.50 -5.81 -4.05
CA LEU A 12 -18.29 -5.20 -5.36
C LEU A 12 -19.04 -3.86 -5.50
N GLU A 13 -20.29 -3.80 -5.04
CA GLU A 13 -21.11 -2.58 -5.12
C GLU A 13 -20.56 -1.44 -4.26
N GLU A 14 -20.06 -1.77 -3.08
CA GLU A 14 -19.43 -0.81 -2.17
C GLU A 14 -18.16 -0.25 -2.79
N GLU A 15 -17.36 -1.10 -3.43
CA GLU A 15 -16.15 -0.68 -4.12
C GLU A 15 -16.50 0.25 -5.29
N VAL A 16 -17.50 -0.08 -6.11
CA VAL A 16 -17.96 0.78 -7.21
C VAL A 16 -18.40 2.15 -6.68
N PHE A 17 -19.11 2.20 -5.56
CA PHE A 17 -19.47 3.47 -4.93
C PHE A 17 -18.23 4.24 -4.45
N LEU A 18 -17.31 3.60 -3.73
CA LEU A 18 -16.09 4.28 -3.26
C LEU A 18 -15.24 4.79 -4.43
N GLN A 19 -15.14 4.03 -5.51
CA GLN A 19 -14.46 4.45 -6.74
C GLN A 19 -15.14 5.67 -7.37
N SER A 20 -16.47 5.73 -7.41
CA SER A 20 -17.21 6.89 -7.92
C SER A 20 -16.91 8.19 -7.15
N GLN A 21 -16.51 8.09 -5.88
CA GLN A 21 -16.20 9.23 -5.03
C GLN A 21 -14.71 9.64 -5.08
N LEU A 22 -13.85 8.89 -5.77
CA LEU A 22 -12.41 9.19 -5.89
C LEU A 22 -12.13 10.58 -6.45
N PRO A 23 -12.80 11.07 -7.52
CA PRO A 23 -12.53 12.40 -8.05
C PRO A 23 -12.76 13.50 -7.01
N ALA A 24 -13.83 13.41 -6.23
CA ALA A 24 -14.13 14.34 -5.15
C ALA A 24 -13.08 14.27 -4.03
N TYR A 25 -12.59 13.07 -3.71
CA TYR A 25 -11.51 12.90 -2.74
C TYR A 25 -10.21 13.56 -3.19
N ILE A 26 -9.84 13.40 -4.47
CA ILE A 26 -8.64 14.01 -5.06
C ILE A 26 -8.75 15.54 -5.05
N ALA A 27 -9.90 16.10 -5.38
CA ALA A 27 -10.14 17.54 -5.26
C ALA A 27 -9.92 18.07 -3.83
N CYS A 28 -10.31 17.29 -2.81
CA CYS A 28 -10.06 17.61 -1.41
C CYS A 28 -8.57 17.49 -1.02
N GLN A 29 -7.77 16.71 -1.74
CA GLN A 29 -6.33 16.61 -1.47
C GLN A 29 -5.57 17.88 -1.84
N ALA A 30 -6.01 18.58 -2.88
CA ALA A 30 -5.44 19.86 -3.29
C ALA A 30 -5.71 20.95 -2.24
N THR A 31 -6.93 20.99 -1.70
CA THR A 31 -7.35 22.01 -0.73
C THR A 31 -7.05 21.64 0.73
N LYS A 32 -6.74 20.38 1.01
CA LYS A 32 -6.57 19.78 2.35
C LYS A 32 -7.81 19.88 3.26
N VAL A 33 -8.99 20.18 2.70
CA VAL A 33 -10.25 20.27 3.44
C VAL A 33 -11.05 18.98 3.26
N TYR A 34 -10.88 18.02 4.16
CA TYR A 34 -11.50 16.70 4.04
C TYR A 34 -12.78 16.49 4.84
N HIS A 35 -13.07 17.36 5.82
CA HIS A 35 -14.17 17.15 6.77
C HIS A 35 -15.52 16.95 6.06
N ASN A 36 -15.86 17.85 5.12
CA ASN A 36 -17.13 17.81 4.40
C ASN A 36 -17.25 16.57 3.51
N PHE A 37 -16.14 16.21 2.85
CA PHE A 37 -16.06 14.99 2.05
C PHE A 37 -16.31 13.75 2.92
N TRP A 38 -15.59 13.61 4.03
CA TRP A 38 -15.74 12.44 4.90
C TRP A 38 -17.14 12.30 5.42
N ASN A 39 -17.73 13.38 5.94
CA ASN A 39 -19.09 13.33 6.49
C ASN A 39 -20.10 12.93 5.40
N ALA A 40 -20.03 13.56 4.22
CA ALA A 40 -20.96 13.26 3.12
C ALA A 40 -20.79 11.82 2.60
N THR A 41 -19.57 11.36 2.37
CA THR A 41 -19.29 10.03 1.83
C THR A 41 -19.63 8.95 2.83
N ILE A 42 -19.24 9.10 4.10
CA ILE A 42 -19.55 8.12 5.15
C ILE A 42 -21.06 8.05 5.38
N HIS A 43 -21.76 9.19 5.44
CA HIS A 43 -23.20 9.21 5.60
C HIS A 43 -23.88 8.45 4.45
N LYS A 44 -23.58 8.81 3.18
CA LYS A 44 -24.13 8.12 2.00
C LYS A 44 -23.82 6.63 2.01
N PHE A 45 -22.61 6.25 2.40
CA PHE A 45 -22.21 4.85 2.49
C PHE A 45 -23.07 4.10 3.51
N LEU A 46 -23.14 4.59 4.74
CA LEU A 46 -23.87 3.92 5.84
C LEU A 46 -25.39 3.95 5.65
N SER A 47 -25.94 4.94 4.92
CA SER A 47 -27.34 4.93 4.53
C SER A 47 -27.67 3.81 3.55
N ARG A 48 -26.75 3.48 2.65
CA ARG A 48 -26.94 2.42 1.65
C ARG A 48 -26.58 1.03 2.18
N TRP A 49 -25.55 0.95 3.01
CA TRP A 49 -25.10 -0.28 3.66
C TRP A 49 -25.03 -0.09 5.17
N PRO A 50 -26.17 -0.21 5.86
CA PRO A 50 -26.21 -0.04 7.31
C PRO A 50 -25.44 -1.18 7.99
N GLU A 51 -24.56 -0.86 8.93
CA GLU A 51 -23.76 -1.85 9.66
C GLU A 51 -24.61 -2.87 10.42
N ARG A 52 -25.81 -2.47 10.85
CA ARG A 52 -26.77 -3.38 11.48
C ARG A 52 -27.06 -4.59 10.61
N ALA A 53 -27.21 -4.41 9.29
CA ALA A 53 -27.49 -5.49 8.35
C ALA A 53 -26.33 -6.50 8.19
N ARG A 54 -25.12 -6.15 8.63
CA ARG A 54 -23.93 -7.01 8.56
C ARG A 54 -23.68 -7.79 9.85
N LEU A 55 -24.26 -7.35 10.96
CA LEU A 55 -24.08 -7.96 12.26
C LEU A 55 -25.18 -9.01 12.46
N THR A 56 -24.80 -10.29 12.34
CA THR A 56 -25.73 -11.43 12.47
C THR A 56 -26.34 -11.55 13.86
N ASP A 57 -25.61 -11.07 14.88
CA ASP A 57 -25.98 -11.26 16.30
C ASP A 57 -26.83 -10.10 16.84
N ILE A 58 -27.19 -9.14 15.97
CA ILE A 58 -27.96 -7.95 16.34
C ILE A 58 -29.32 -8.01 15.64
N PRO A 59 -30.43 -7.92 16.40
CA PRO A 59 -31.77 -7.87 15.81
C PRO A 59 -31.84 -6.75 14.78
N GLN A 60 -32.41 -6.98 13.60
CA GLN A 60 -32.52 -5.96 12.54
C GLN A 60 -33.60 -4.93 12.84
N GLU A 61 -34.62 -5.32 13.58
CA GLU A 61 -35.75 -4.49 13.98
C GLU A 61 -35.84 -4.42 15.51
N GLY A 62 -36.50 -3.37 16.01
CA GLY A 62 -36.70 -3.14 17.45
C GLY A 62 -35.58 -2.37 18.13
N GLU A 63 -35.80 -2.11 19.41
CA GLU A 63 -34.85 -1.41 20.29
C GLU A 63 -33.64 -2.27 20.61
N LEU A 64 -32.47 -1.66 20.55
CA LEU A 64 -31.20 -2.31 20.88
C LEU A 64 -30.93 -2.18 22.38
N SER A 65 -30.39 -3.24 22.99
CA SER A 65 -29.79 -3.14 24.32
C SER A 65 -28.56 -2.22 24.27
N ASP A 66 -28.15 -1.67 25.41
CA ASP A 66 -26.99 -0.77 25.44
C ASP A 66 -25.69 -1.46 25.00
N ILE A 67 -25.58 -2.76 25.27
CA ILE A 67 -24.47 -3.59 24.77
C ILE A 67 -24.50 -3.66 23.25
N GLN A 68 -25.67 -3.92 22.65
CA GLN A 68 -25.82 -3.98 21.19
C GLN A 68 -25.58 -2.63 20.54
N LYS A 69 -26.06 -1.52 21.12
CA LYS A 69 -25.77 -0.16 20.65
C LYS A 69 -24.27 0.10 20.60
N SER A 70 -23.55 -0.30 21.65
CA SER A 70 -22.09 -0.17 21.71
C SER A 70 -21.40 -0.99 20.62
N CYS A 71 -21.83 -2.23 20.38
CA CYS A 71 -21.31 -3.08 19.31
C CYS A 71 -21.52 -2.45 17.92
N VAL A 72 -22.73 -1.93 17.64
CA VAL A 72 -23.02 -1.22 16.37
C VAL A 72 -22.15 0.03 16.23
N ALA A 73 -22.01 0.82 17.29
CA ALA A 73 -21.17 2.02 17.26
C ALA A 73 -19.70 1.69 16.95
N GLN A 74 -19.14 0.64 17.56
CA GLN A 74 -17.79 0.19 17.27
C GLN A 74 -17.64 -0.32 15.83
N ALA A 75 -18.62 -1.07 15.32
CA ALA A 75 -18.63 -1.52 13.93
C ALA A 75 -18.62 -0.33 12.96
N ILE A 76 -19.43 0.70 13.22
CA ILE A 76 -19.45 1.94 12.44
C ILE A 76 -18.08 2.62 12.45
N LEU A 77 -17.42 2.75 13.62
CA LEU A 77 -16.09 3.37 13.71
C LEU A 77 -15.02 2.58 12.94
N LYS A 78 -15.07 1.25 12.99
CA LYS A 78 -14.19 0.38 12.19
C LYS A 78 -14.42 0.59 10.70
N GLN A 79 -15.68 0.65 10.28
CA GLN A 79 -16.06 0.89 8.89
C GLN A 79 -15.58 2.26 8.40
N GLN A 80 -15.79 3.32 9.18
CA GLN A 80 -15.28 4.65 8.84
C GLN A 80 -13.77 4.66 8.65
N SER A 81 -13.04 3.97 9.52
CA SER A 81 -11.59 3.84 9.44
C SER A 81 -11.16 3.06 8.20
N ALA A 82 -11.88 1.97 7.87
CA ALA A 82 -11.64 1.17 6.67
C ALA A 82 -11.85 1.99 5.39
N ILE A 83 -12.94 2.78 5.31
CA ILE A 83 -13.22 3.69 4.19
C ILE A 83 -12.09 4.72 4.04
N LYS A 84 -11.72 5.42 5.12
CA LYS A 84 -10.64 6.42 5.10
C LYS A 84 -9.32 5.81 4.63
N ASN A 85 -8.98 4.64 5.16
CA ASN A 85 -7.78 3.92 4.77
C ASN A 85 -7.85 3.50 3.29
N TRP A 86 -8.98 3.00 2.81
CA TRP A 86 -9.15 2.60 1.41
C TRP A 86 -8.83 3.75 0.45
N PHE A 87 -9.37 4.94 0.69
CA PHE A 87 -9.08 6.13 -0.12
C PHE A 87 -7.59 6.50 -0.06
N ARG A 88 -7.02 6.59 1.14
CA ARG A 88 -5.59 6.92 1.34
C ARG A 88 -4.69 5.92 0.63
N TRP A 89 -4.99 4.64 0.73
CA TRP A 89 -4.26 3.58 0.05
C TRP A 89 -4.38 3.75 -1.46
N ARG A 90 -5.59 3.95 -1.99
CA ARG A 90 -5.86 4.06 -3.44
C ARG A 90 -5.11 5.22 -4.09
N THR A 91 -4.97 6.35 -3.39
CA THR A 91 -4.25 7.53 -3.87
C THR A 91 -2.80 7.61 -3.41
N ASN A 92 -2.25 6.57 -2.76
CA ASN A 92 -0.85 6.60 -2.32
C ASN A 92 0.09 6.49 -3.53
N VAL A 93 0.69 7.61 -3.90
CA VAL A 93 1.64 7.75 -5.01
C VAL A 93 2.80 6.77 -4.91
N ALA A 94 3.41 6.65 -3.73
CA ALA A 94 4.55 5.77 -3.50
C ALA A 94 4.16 4.28 -3.73
N ARG A 95 2.93 3.90 -3.38
CA ARG A 95 2.41 2.57 -3.68
C ARG A 95 2.16 2.40 -5.17
N LEU A 96 1.52 3.36 -5.84
CA LEU A 96 1.28 3.31 -7.28
C LEU A 96 2.60 3.17 -8.06
N ALA A 97 3.63 3.91 -7.65
CA ALA A 97 4.98 3.82 -8.22
C ALA A 97 5.64 2.45 -8.01
N ARG A 98 5.37 1.77 -6.89
CA ARG A 98 5.93 0.43 -6.57
C ARG A 98 5.11 -0.73 -7.14
N SER A 99 3.80 -0.58 -7.31
CA SER A 99 2.93 -1.62 -7.88
C SER A 99 2.95 -1.64 -9.41
N GLY A 100 3.49 -0.61 -10.04
CA GLY A 100 3.66 -0.51 -11.49
C GLY A 100 4.78 -1.41 -12.02
N ARG A 101 4.52 -2.72 -12.14
CA ARG A 101 5.16 -3.57 -13.17
C ARG A 101 4.53 -3.36 -14.55
N SER A 102 3.58 -2.44 -14.67
CA SER A 102 2.84 -2.14 -15.90
C SER A 102 3.16 -0.71 -16.34
N HIS A 103 3.63 -0.59 -17.58
CA HIS A 103 4.12 0.61 -18.24
C HIS A 103 3.29 1.90 -18.03
N GLY A 104 4.00 2.98 -17.70
CA GLY A 104 3.93 4.25 -18.45
C GLY A 104 2.83 5.27 -18.13
N VAL A 105 1.58 4.87 -17.85
CA VAL A 105 0.47 5.84 -18.03
C VAL A 105 0.13 6.70 -16.80
N LEU A 106 0.34 6.20 -15.57
CA LEU A 106 0.00 6.95 -14.34
C LEU A 106 1.18 7.72 -13.72
N ARG A 107 2.38 7.64 -14.31
CA ARG A 107 3.55 8.39 -13.80
C ARG A 107 3.48 9.88 -14.12
N LEU A 108 2.82 10.27 -15.22
CA LEU A 108 2.83 11.66 -15.70
C LEU A 108 1.82 12.56 -14.97
N ASP A 109 0.61 12.06 -14.67
CA ASP A 109 -0.38 12.86 -13.95
C ASP A 109 0.00 13.11 -12.49
N THR A 110 0.78 12.21 -11.90
CA THR A 110 1.22 12.36 -10.51
C THR A 110 2.36 13.37 -10.38
N THR A 111 3.18 13.54 -11.42
CA THR A 111 4.17 14.64 -11.50
C THR A 111 3.52 16.00 -11.76
N LEU A 112 2.34 16.04 -12.40
CA LEU A 112 1.57 17.27 -12.61
C LEU A 112 0.79 17.72 -11.37
N ALA A 113 0.56 16.82 -10.40
CA ALA A 113 -0.12 17.12 -9.14
C ALA A 113 0.80 17.76 -8.06
N GLY A 114 1.99 18.25 -8.44
CA GLY A 114 2.83 19.13 -7.61
C GLY A 114 3.44 18.51 -6.35
N ASP A 115 3.21 17.23 -6.09
CA ASP A 115 3.85 16.51 -4.99
C ASP A 115 5.14 15.88 -5.55
N GLU A 116 6.21 16.69 -5.57
CA GLU A 116 7.58 16.14 -5.55
C GLU A 116 7.59 15.01 -4.52
N MET A 117 8.21 13.86 -4.82
CA MET A 117 8.24 12.71 -3.91
C MET A 117 8.93 13.07 -2.57
N ARG A 118 8.22 13.78 -1.70
CA ARG A 118 8.67 14.23 -0.39
C ARG A 118 8.62 13.03 0.53
N GLY A 119 9.79 12.52 0.90
CA GLY A 119 9.91 11.52 1.97
C GLY A 119 10.59 10.20 1.59
N THR A 120 11.08 10.04 0.35
CA THR A 120 12.08 8.99 0.08
C THR A 120 13.47 9.59 0.17
N ARG A 121 14.32 9.02 1.04
CA ARG A 121 15.76 9.31 1.04
C ARG A 121 16.30 9.08 -0.37
N ALA A 122 17.28 9.89 -0.77
CA ALA A 122 18.05 9.58 -1.97
C ALA A 122 18.62 8.15 -1.87
N PRO A 123 18.55 7.33 -2.93
CA PRO A 123 19.16 6.01 -2.94
C PRO A 123 20.64 6.09 -2.54
N GLN A 124 21.10 5.12 -1.74
CA GLN A 124 22.53 5.03 -1.44
C GLN A 124 23.29 4.49 -2.66
N GLU A 125 24.55 4.84 -2.84
CA GLU A 125 25.38 4.39 -3.99
C GLU A 125 25.37 2.87 -4.15
N VAL A 126 25.44 2.12 -3.04
CA VAL A 126 25.34 0.65 -3.04
C VAL A 126 23.98 0.16 -3.58
N GLU A 127 22.89 0.90 -3.31
CA GLU A 127 21.56 0.59 -3.83
C GLU A 127 21.48 0.85 -5.35
N ILE A 128 22.16 1.90 -5.85
CA ILE A 128 22.29 2.20 -7.28
C ILE A 128 23.11 1.12 -7.98
N TYR A 129 24.27 0.77 -7.42
CA TYR A 129 25.12 -0.33 -7.90
C TYR A 129 24.36 -1.66 -7.97
N SER A 130 23.58 -1.98 -6.93
CA SER A 130 22.71 -3.15 -6.94
C SER A 130 21.65 -3.08 -8.03
N GLN A 131 21.08 -1.92 -8.34
CA GLN A 131 20.07 -1.84 -9.41
C GLN A 131 20.69 -2.10 -10.79
N MET A 132 21.92 -1.61 -11.01
CA MET A 132 22.59 -1.69 -12.31
C MET A 132 23.28 -3.03 -12.54
N HIS A 133 23.91 -3.61 -11.51
CA HIS A 133 24.84 -4.73 -11.67
C HIS A 133 24.48 -6.00 -10.90
N TYR A 134 23.32 -6.05 -10.24
CA TYR A 134 22.96 -7.21 -9.41
C TYR A 134 22.87 -8.52 -10.19
N GLU A 135 22.16 -8.54 -11.32
CA GLU A 135 21.99 -9.75 -12.13
C GLU A 135 23.32 -10.26 -12.71
N GLY A 136 24.22 -9.37 -13.11
CA GLY A 136 25.49 -9.73 -13.75
C GLY A 136 26.64 -10.04 -12.79
N ARG A 137 26.72 -9.34 -11.64
CA ARG A 137 27.93 -9.36 -10.78
C ARG A 137 27.70 -9.87 -9.36
N VAL A 138 26.48 -9.77 -8.84
CA VAL A 138 26.18 -10.04 -7.42
C VAL A 138 25.41 -11.34 -7.24
N LYS A 139 24.43 -11.61 -8.10
CA LYS A 139 23.44 -12.69 -7.92
C LYS A 139 24.06 -14.08 -7.82
N ALA A 140 24.97 -14.43 -8.74
CA ALA A 140 25.58 -15.76 -8.77
C ALA A 140 26.37 -16.08 -7.49
N GLU A 141 27.16 -15.11 -7.00
CA GLU A 141 27.96 -15.27 -5.79
C GLU A 141 27.09 -15.27 -4.52
N ALA A 142 26.08 -14.40 -4.47
CA ALA A 142 25.15 -14.38 -3.36
C ALA A 142 24.32 -15.67 -3.26
N ASP A 143 23.88 -16.22 -4.40
CA ASP A 143 23.14 -17.47 -4.43
C ASP A 143 24.03 -18.68 -4.10
N ALA A 144 25.30 -18.67 -4.52
CA ALA A 144 26.28 -19.68 -4.13
C ALA A 144 26.56 -19.68 -2.62
N LEU A 145 26.72 -18.49 -2.01
CA LEU A 145 26.91 -18.35 -0.57
C LEU A 145 25.68 -18.78 0.23
N ILE A 146 24.48 -18.36 -0.20
CA ILE A 146 23.21 -18.80 0.42
C ILE A 146 23.04 -20.32 0.36
N ALA A 147 23.42 -20.94 -0.77
CA ALA A 147 23.38 -22.38 -0.92
C ALA A 147 24.40 -23.07 -0.01
N SER A 148 25.62 -22.53 0.10
CA SER A 148 26.70 -23.09 0.92
C SER A 148 26.41 -23.03 2.42
N GLU A 149 25.80 -21.94 2.90
CA GLU A 149 25.44 -21.76 4.30
C GLU A 149 24.09 -22.39 4.65
N THR A 150 23.41 -23.04 3.69
CA THR A 150 22.08 -23.65 3.86
C THR A 150 21.04 -22.70 4.50
N VAL A 151 21.14 -21.41 4.19
CA VAL A 151 20.23 -20.41 4.75
C VAL A 151 18.84 -20.63 4.17
N THR A 152 17.87 -20.99 5.00
CA THR A 152 16.49 -21.28 4.57
C THR A 152 15.55 -20.10 4.76
N SER A 153 15.79 -19.30 5.80
CA SER A 153 14.99 -18.12 6.16
C SER A 153 15.08 -17.02 5.10
N ARG A 154 13.93 -16.41 4.78
CA ARG A 154 13.84 -15.30 3.82
C ARG A 154 14.61 -14.06 4.28
N GLY A 155 14.59 -13.77 5.58
CA GLY A 155 15.27 -12.60 6.14
C GLY A 155 16.79 -12.73 6.00
N ASP A 156 17.32 -13.90 6.33
CA ASP A 156 18.75 -14.15 6.33
C ASP A 156 19.32 -14.19 4.91
N LYS A 157 18.57 -14.74 3.94
CA LYS A 157 18.91 -14.64 2.50
C LYS A 157 19.06 -13.19 2.04
N LEU A 158 18.18 -12.30 2.50
CA LEU A 158 18.25 -10.88 2.15
C LEU A 158 19.46 -10.20 2.80
N SER A 159 19.77 -10.53 4.05
CA SER A 159 20.96 -10.06 4.75
C SER A 159 22.24 -10.49 4.03
N MET A 160 22.35 -11.77 3.63
CA MET A 160 23.51 -12.29 2.90
C MET A 160 23.70 -11.62 1.55
N ARG A 161 22.62 -11.44 0.78
CA ARG A 161 22.68 -10.69 -0.49
C ARG A 161 23.16 -9.27 -0.30
N ARG A 162 22.72 -8.60 0.77
CA ARG A 162 23.16 -7.23 1.09
C ARG A 162 24.65 -7.19 1.42
N ILE A 163 25.14 -8.13 2.23
CA ILE A 163 26.57 -8.23 2.58
C ILE A 163 27.42 -8.41 1.32
N VAL A 164 27.07 -9.39 0.48
CA VAL A 164 27.79 -9.64 -0.78
C VAL A 164 27.77 -8.43 -1.72
N THR A 165 26.64 -7.71 -1.78
CA THR A 165 26.52 -6.50 -2.59
C THR A 165 27.46 -5.40 -2.08
N CYS A 166 27.51 -5.18 -0.76
CA CYS A 166 28.42 -4.21 -0.14
C CYS A 166 29.89 -4.60 -0.38
N ASP A 167 30.23 -5.88 -0.22
CA ASP A 167 31.61 -6.37 -0.39
C ASP A 167 32.06 -6.25 -1.85
N LYS A 168 31.16 -6.52 -2.80
CA LYS A 168 31.43 -6.31 -4.22
C LYS A 168 31.63 -4.84 -4.51
N TYR A 169 30.69 -3.99 -4.10
CA TYR A 169 30.81 -2.55 -4.29
C TYR A 169 32.13 -2.00 -3.73
N ALA A 170 32.53 -2.42 -2.52
CA ALA A 170 33.78 -1.99 -1.91
C ALA A 170 35.02 -2.32 -2.77
N LYS A 171 35.03 -3.48 -3.44
CA LYS A 171 36.14 -3.99 -4.27
C LYS A 171 36.17 -3.45 -5.70
N GLU A 172 35.12 -2.79 -6.16
CA GLU A 172 35.05 -2.24 -7.53
C GLU A 172 35.90 -0.95 -7.66
N PRO A 173 36.47 -0.68 -8.86
CA PRO A 173 37.24 0.53 -9.13
C PRO A 173 36.36 1.79 -9.06
N GLU A 174 36.97 2.94 -8.75
CA GLU A 174 36.25 4.22 -8.56
C GLU A 174 35.44 4.64 -9.79
N GLU A 175 35.86 4.24 -11.00
CA GLU A 175 35.15 4.51 -12.26
C GLU A 175 33.72 3.94 -12.26
N ILE A 176 33.48 2.81 -11.60
CA ILE A 176 32.17 2.14 -11.52
C ILE A 176 31.37 2.65 -10.31
N LYS A 177 32.04 3.29 -9.34
CA LYS A 177 31.39 3.91 -8.17
C LYS A 177 30.86 5.32 -8.47
N ALA A 178 31.42 5.97 -9.48
CA ALA A 178 31.06 7.32 -9.90
C ALA A 178 29.96 7.37 -10.98
N GLU A 179 29.50 6.22 -11.47
CA GLU A 179 28.42 6.04 -12.46
C GLU A 179 27.04 5.90 -11.78
#